data_AF-A0A3P6AYC0-F1
#
_entry.id   AF-A0A3P6AYC0-F1
#
_cell.length_a   1.000
_cell.length_b   1.000
_cell.length_c   1.000
_cell.angle_alpha   90.00
_cell.angle_beta   90.00
_cell.angle_gamma   90.00
#
_symmetry.space_group_name_H-M   'P 1'
#
loop_
_entity.id
_entity.type
_entity.pdbx_description
1 polymer ?
#
loop_
_entity_poly.entity_id
_entity_poly.type
_entity_poly.pdbx_seq_one_letter_code
_entity_poly.pdbx_strand_id
1 'polypeptide(L)'
;MASKSSSVPHASDHKFQKSTEDRMAILVNRVGEVTGLVHTSPLYWNSIEFFAKDEVSRGIFYALPDKYKLKYLERTIEGYNELDDDDY
;
A
#
# COMPACT_ATOMS: atom_id res chain seq x y z
N MET A 1 -5.02 46.14 37.36
CA MET A 1 -4.29 45.56 36.22
C MET A 1 -4.76 44.12 36.09
N ALA A 2 -5.46 43.77 35.02
CA ALA A 2 -6.06 42.44 34.86
C ALA A 2 -5.12 41.53 34.05
N SER A 3 -4.59 40.49 34.69
CA SER A 3 -3.79 39.46 34.05
C SER A 3 -4.67 38.62 33.12
N LYS A 4 -4.48 38.78 31.81
CA LYS A 4 -5.10 37.89 30.81
C LYS A 4 -4.20 36.67 30.62
N SER A 5 -4.62 35.54 31.17
CA SER A 5 -4.04 34.23 30.87
C SER A 5 -4.29 33.87 29.40
N SER A 6 -3.22 33.77 28.61
CA SER A 6 -3.25 33.22 27.26
C SER A 6 -3.29 31.69 27.36
N SER A 7 -4.46 31.10 27.19
CA SER A 7 -4.58 29.66 26.93
C SER A 7 -4.10 29.39 25.52
N VAL A 8 -2.92 28.78 25.40
CA VAL A 8 -2.41 28.23 24.15
C VAL A 8 -3.23 26.97 23.87
N PRO A 9 -3.98 26.88 22.76
CA PRO A 9 -4.63 25.63 22.41
C PRO A 9 -3.52 24.63 22.08
N HIS A 10 -3.44 23.57 22.89
CA HIS A 10 -2.60 22.41 22.62
C HIS A 10 -3.08 21.83 21.30
N ALA A 11 -2.38 22.14 20.21
CA ALA A 11 -2.56 21.46 18.93
C ALA A 11 -2.25 19.99 19.22
N SER A 12 -3.31 19.19 19.34
CA SER A 12 -3.18 17.76 19.43
C SER A 12 -2.56 17.32 18.11
N ASP A 13 -1.29 16.90 18.17
CA ASP A 13 -0.61 16.16 17.13
C ASP A 13 -1.38 14.85 16.90
N HIS A 14 -2.51 14.93 16.21
CA HIS A 14 -3.12 13.80 15.55
C HIS A 14 -2.12 13.36 14.49
N LYS A 15 -1.19 12.48 14.86
CA LYS A 15 -0.66 11.49 13.94
C LYS A 15 -1.88 10.81 13.32
N PHE A 16 -2.29 11.31 12.17
CA PHE A 16 -3.42 10.79 11.41
C PHE A 16 -3.19 9.29 11.23
N GLN A 17 -3.93 8.48 11.98
CA GLN A 17 -4.15 7.10 11.57
C GLN A 17 -4.91 7.21 10.26
N LYS A 18 -4.19 7.09 9.13
CA LYS A 18 -4.81 7.04 7.80
C LYS A 18 -5.89 5.95 7.83
N SER A 19 -7.09 6.31 7.41
CA SER A 19 -8.24 5.42 7.36
C SER A 19 -7.92 4.22 6.46
N THR A 20 -8.67 3.13 6.58
CA THR A 20 -8.51 1.97 5.69
C THR A 20 -8.66 2.38 4.22
N GLU A 21 -9.62 3.26 3.92
CA GLU A 21 -9.83 3.82 2.58
C GLU A 21 -8.60 4.57 2.09
N ASP A 22 -7.99 5.41 2.94
CA ASP A 22 -6.78 6.14 2.58
C ASP A 22 -5.59 5.21 2.30
N ARG A 23 -5.47 4.12 3.06
CA ARG A 23 -4.42 3.12 2.86
C ARG A 23 -4.62 2.39 1.53
N MET A 24 -5.86 2.01 1.22
CA MET A 24 -6.21 1.37 -0.05
C MET A 24 -5.99 2.31 -1.22
N ALA A 25 -6.34 3.59 -1.10
CA ALA A 25 -6.11 4.58 -2.14
C ALA A 25 -4.61 4.76 -2.46
N ILE A 26 -3.74 4.80 -1.44
CA ILE A 26 -2.29 4.81 -1.65
C ILE A 26 -1.87 3.57 -2.41
N LEU A 27 -2.36 2.40 -1.99
CA LEU A 27 -1.95 1.11 -2.53
C LEU A 27 -2.30 1.00 -4.02
N VAL A 28 -3.56 1.30 -4.36
CA VAL A 28 -4.05 1.38 -5.75
C VAL A 28 -3.18 2.33 -6.57
N ASN A 29 -2.90 3.53 -6.05
CA ASN A 29 -2.07 4.49 -6.76
C ASN A 29 -0.64 3.98 -6.98
N ARG A 30 -0.02 3.38 -5.95
CA ARG A 30 1.37 2.86 -6.03
C ARG A 30 1.51 1.68 -6.97
N VAL A 31 0.53 0.78 -7.02
CA VAL A 31 0.50 -0.32 -7.98
C VAL A 31 0.22 0.22 -9.39
N GLY A 32 -0.67 1.21 -9.52
CA GLY A 32 -0.99 1.86 -10.80
C GLY A 32 0.18 2.62 -11.44
N GLU A 33 1.14 3.09 -10.64
CA GLU A 33 2.38 3.75 -11.09
C GLU A 33 3.43 2.77 -11.66
N VAL A 34 3.24 1.46 -11.56
CA VAL A 34 4.21 0.47 -12.04
C VAL A 34 4.28 0.48 -13.56
N THR A 35 5.43 0.88 -14.11
CA THR A 35 5.65 0.92 -15.56
C THR A 35 5.52 -0.47 -16.17
N GLY A 36 4.68 -0.59 -17.20
CA GLY A 36 4.43 -1.85 -17.92
C GLY A 36 3.34 -2.72 -17.31
N LEU A 37 2.78 -2.36 -16.14
CA LEU A 37 1.65 -3.07 -15.56
C LEU A 37 0.33 -2.62 -16.22
N VAL A 38 -0.46 -3.59 -16.67
CA VAL A 38 -1.75 -3.34 -17.31
C VAL A 38 -2.85 -3.33 -16.25
N HIS A 39 -3.59 -2.22 -16.09
CA HIS A 39 -4.62 -2.06 -15.04
C HIS A 39 -5.81 -3.02 -15.20
N THR A 40 -6.05 -3.51 -16.42
CA THR A 40 -7.10 -4.51 -16.68
C THR A 40 -6.61 -5.95 -16.49
N SER A 41 -5.33 -6.16 -16.18
CA SER A 41 -4.78 -7.50 -15.97
C SER A 41 -5.16 -8.05 -14.59
N PRO A 42 -5.32 -9.39 -14.45
CA PRO A 42 -5.47 -10.03 -13.15
C PRO A 42 -4.31 -9.70 -12.22
N LEU A 43 -3.08 -9.60 -12.76
CA LEU A 43 -1.89 -9.25 -12.00
C LEU A 43 -2.04 -7.94 -11.24
N TYR A 44 -2.66 -6.91 -11.85
CA TYR A 44 -2.91 -5.63 -11.19
C TYR A 44 -3.83 -5.77 -9.96
N TRP A 45 -4.98 -6.43 -10.13
CA TRP A 45 -5.95 -6.61 -9.05
C TRP A 45 -5.44 -7.53 -7.95
N ASN A 46 -4.81 -8.64 -8.32
CA ASN A 46 -4.21 -9.59 -7.39
C ASN A 46 -3.09 -8.95 -6.56
N SER A 47 -2.28 -8.07 -7.18
CA SER A 47 -1.25 -7.32 -6.45
C SER A 47 -1.85 -6.41 -5.37
N ILE A 48 -2.98 -5.75 -5.68
CA ILE A 48 -3.65 -4.87 -4.73
C ILE A 48 -4.19 -5.67 -3.54
N GLU A 49 -4.85 -6.79 -3.81
CA GLU A 49 -5.39 -7.67 -2.78
C GLU A 49 -4.28 -8.29 -1.92
N PHE A 50 -3.21 -8.77 -2.56
CA PHE A 50 -2.06 -9.38 -1.89
C PHE A 50 -1.41 -8.39 -0.90
N PHE A 51 -1.12 -7.16 -1.33
CA PHE A 51 -0.53 -6.16 -0.45
C PHE A 51 -1.49 -5.58 0.60
N ALA A 52 -2.80 -5.74 0.40
CA ALA A 52 -3.77 -5.39 1.44
C ALA A 52 -3.69 -6.39 2.61
N LYS A 53 -3.39 -7.67 2.32
CA LYS A 53 -3.29 -8.76 3.29
C LYS A 53 -1.88 -8.90 3.90
N ASP A 54 -0.83 -8.75 3.09
CA ASP A 54 0.55 -8.91 3.53
C ASP A 54 1.31 -7.57 3.59
N GLU A 55 1.49 -7.07 4.82
CA GLU A 55 2.20 -5.82 5.06
C GLU A 55 3.71 -5.92 4.79
N VAL A 56 4.30 -7.11 4.91
CA VAL A 56 5.74 -7.31 4.69
C VAL A 56 6.06 -7.17 3.21
N SER A 57 5.35 -7.90 2.35
CA SER A 57 5.51 -7.77 0.91
C SER A 57 5.17 -6.36 0.42
N ARG A 58 4.16 -5.71 1.00
CA ARG A 58 3.87 -4.30 0.71
C ARG A 58 5.05 -3.38 1.06
N GLY A 59 5.68 -3.59 2.21
CA GLY A 59 6.87 -2.84 2.63
C GLY A 59 8.04 -3.03 1.67
N ILE A 60 8.29 -4.28 1.24
CA ILE A 60 9.32 -4.61 0.24
C ILE A 60 9.02 -3.90 -1.08
N PHE A 61 7.78 -3.97 -1.56
CA PHE A 61 7.34 -3.32 -2.79
C PHE A 61 7.56 -1.80 -2.76
N TYR A 62 7.30 -1.13 -1.63
CA TYR A 62 7.56 0.30 -1.48
C TYR A 62 9.05 0.66 -1.44
N ALA A 63 9.91 -0.23 -0.94
CA ALA A 63 11.36 -0.02 -0.91
C ALA A 63 12.05 -0.33 -2.25
N LEU A 64 11.39 -1.10 -3.13
CA LEU A 64 11.97 -1.50 -4.41
C LEU A 64 12.06 -0.31 -5.39
N PRO A 65 13.19 -0.16 -6.12
CA PRO A 65 13.28 0.77 -7.24
C PRO A 65 12.25 0.44 -8.32
N ASP A 66 11.68 1.47 -8.96
CA ASP A 66 10.57 1.34 -9.91
C ASP A 66 10.82 0.32 -11.03
N LYS A 67 12.05 0.27 -11.54
CA LYS A 67 12.49 -0.68 -12.59
C LYS A 67 12.36 -2.16 -12.21
N TYR A 68 12.25 -2.48 -10.92
CA TYR A 68 12.13 -3.87 -10.43
C TYR A 68 10.71 -4.22 -9.98
N LYS A 69 9.81 -3.23 -9.88
CA LYS A 69 8.47 -3.44 -9.34
C LYS A 69 7.65 -4.42 -10.17
N LEU A 70 7.64 -4.28 -11.50
CA LEU A 70 6.88 -5.19 -12.36
C LEU A 70 7.34 -6.65 -12.21
N LYS A 71 8.65 -6.89 -12.31
CA LYS A 71 9.23 -8.24 -12.14
C LYS A 71 8.97 -8.84 -10.77
N TYR A 72 8.93 -8.00 -9.74
CA TYR A 72 8.57 -8.41 -8.39
C TYR A 72 7.11 -8.85 -8.34
N LEU A 73 6.18 -8.07 -8.89
CA LEU A 73 4.76 -8.44 -8.96
C LEU A 73 4.57 -9.75 -9.72
N GLU A 74 5.16 -9.88 -10.91
CA GLU A 74 5.09 -11.11 -11.71
C GLU A 74 5.54 -12.31 -10.87
N ARG A 75 6.76 -12.29 -10.31
CA ARG A 75 7.27 -13.42 -9.54
C ARG A 75 6.45 -13.72 -8.27
N THR A 76 6.08 -12.69 -7.52
CA THR A 76 5.48 -12.85 -6.20
C THR A 76 4.01 -13.24 -6.29
N ILE A 77 3.27 -12.70 -7.27
CA ILE A 77 1.86 -13.02 -7.44
C ILE A 77 1.66 -14.30 -8.26
N GLU A 78 2.49 -14.55 -9.27
CA GLU A 78 2.45 -15.81 -10.03
C GLU A 78 2.81 -17.00 -9.12
N GLY A 79 3.86 -16.88 -8.31
CA GLY A 79 4.20 -17.89 -7.31
C GLY A 79 3.24 -17.98 -6.12
N TYR A 80 2.38 -16.97 -5.89
CA TYR A 80 1.33 -17.05 -4.87
C TYR A 80 0.14 -17.88 -5.38
N ASN A 81 -0.26 -17.70 -6.63
CA ASN A 81 -1.34 -18.49 -7.23
C ASN A 81 -0.97 -19.99 -7.32
N GLU A 82 0.30 -20.33 -7.61
CA GLU A 82 0.74 -21.73 -7.65
C GLU A 82 0.60 -22.47 -6.30
N LEU A 83 0.62 -21.76 -5.17
CA LEU A 83 0.48 -22.36 -3.84
C LEU A 83 -0.97 -22.53 -3.40
N ASP A 84 -1.91 -21.81 -4.02
CA ASP A 84 -3.35 -21.92 -3.75
C ASP A 84 -4.03 -22.97 -4.67
N ASP A 85 -3.34 -23.47 -5.70
CA ASP A 85 -3.86 -24.47 -6.67
C ASP A 85 -3.57 -25.94 -6.28
N ASP A 86 -2.83 -26.19 -5.19
CA ASP A 86 -2.38 -27.53 -4.74
C ASP A 86 -3.33 -28.23 -3.72
N ASP A 87 -4.59 -27.81 -3.61
CA ASP A 87 -5.62 -28.47 -2.78
C ASP A 87 -6.85 -28.88 -3.62
N TYR A 88 -6.73 -29.97 -4.40
CA TYR A 88 -7.90 -30.75 -4.88
C TYR A 88 -7.60 -32.23 -5.14
#